data_AF-A0A7X0E5X7-F1
#
_entry.id   AF-A0A7X0E5X7-F1
#
_cell.length_a   1.000
_cell.length_b   1.000
_cell.length_c   1.000
_cell.angle_alpha   90.00
_cell.angle_beta   90.00
_cell.angle_gamma   90.00
#
_symmetry.space_group_name_H-M   'P 1'
#
loop_
_entity.id
_entity.type
_entity.pdbx_description
1 polymer ?
#
loop_
_entity_poly.entity_id
_entity_poly.type
_entity_poly.pdbx_seq_one_letter_code
_entity_poly.pdbx_strand_id
1 'polypeptide(L)'
;MKRKLSWVIAVLAYIGVPILAWLALQRDAEAQRVAHAFGCGNVAMGIMIFSFILSGALSLVASVLGFASFRGLPSPRPQLRILELAVLAFPLLAGSACVALCFFGNA
;
A
#
# COMPACT_ATOMS: atom_id res chain seq x y z
N MET A 1 -5.73 -11.15 -19.16
CA MET A 1 -5.47 -9.70 -18.93
C MET A 1 -5.58 -9.29 -17.46
N LYS A 2 -6.69 -9.61 -16.75
CA LYS A 2 -6.93 -9.22 -15.34
C LYS A 2 -5.79 -9.56 -14.35
N ARG A 3 -5.11 -10.71 -14.52
CA ARG A 3 -3.97 -11.13 -13.68
C ARG A 3 -2.72 -10.24 -13.84
N LYS A 4 -2.33 -9.90 -15.08
CA LYS A 4 -1.17 -9.01 -15.32
C LYS A 4 -1.45 -7.61 -14.76
N LEU A 5 -2.67 -7.12 -14.95
CA LEU A 5 -3.10 -5.83 -14.42
C LEU A 5 -3.08 -5.79 -12.88
N SER A 6 -3.61 -6.83 -12.22
CA SER A 6 -3.56 -6.98 -10.76
C SER A 6 -2.13 -6.93 -10.23
N TRP A 7 -1.19 -7.62 -10.88
CA TRP A 7 0.23 -7.59 -10.51
C TRP A 7 0.88 -6.23 -10.73
N VAL A 8 0.59 -5.54 -11.84
CA VAL A 8 1.11 -4.18 -12.09
C VAL A 8 0.64 -3.22 -10.99
N ILE A 9 -0.65 -3.28 -10.62
CA ILE A 9 -1.21 -2.44 -9.57
C ILE A 9 -0.58 -2.79 -8.21
N ALA A 10 -0.35 -4.07 -7.92
CA ALA A 10 0.32 -4.48 -6.69
C ALA A 10 1.77 -4.02 -6.62
N VAL A 11 2.55 -4.15 -7.70
CA VAL A 11 3.92 -3.62 -7.77
C VAL A 11 3.91 -2.10 -7.54
N LEU A 12 2.94 -1.39 -8.12
CA LEU A 12 2.80 0.05 -7.92
C LEU A 12 2.45 0.39 -6.46
N ALA A 13 1.58 -0.40 -5.81
CA ALA A 13 1.23 -0.24 -4.41
C ALA A 13 2.43 -0.47 -3.47
N TYR A 14 3.26 -1.48 -3.77
CA TYR A 14 4.38 -1.91 -2.94
C TYR A 14 5.64 -1.08 -3.12
N ILE A 15 5.94 -0.67 -4.35
CA ILE A 15 7.21 -0.02 -4.70
C ILE A 15 6.96 1.41 -5.15
N GLY A 16 5.98 1.62 -6.03
CA GLY A 16 5.67 2.94 -6.55
C GLY A 16 5.28 3.94 -5.46
N VAL A 17 4.34 3.57 -4.60
CA VAL A 17 3.86 4.45 -3.52
C VAL A 17 4.97 4.79 -2.51
N PRO A 18 5.77 3.83 -1.98
CA PRO A 18 6.87 4.17 -1.08
C PRO A 18 7.98 5.01 -1.73
N ILE A 19 8.31 4.77 -3.01
CA ILE A 19 9.29 5.60 -3.72
C ILE A 19 8.78 7.04 -3.85
N LEU A 20 7.51 7.22 -4.21
CA LEU A 20 6.92 8.57 -4.30
C LEU A 20 6.86 9.25 -2.92
N ALA A 21 6.52 8.51 -1.87
CA ALA A 21 6.53 8.99 -0.50
C ALA A 21 7.92 9.48 -0.08
N TRP A 22 8.95 8.69 -0.40
CA TRP A 22 10.35 9.01 -0.14
C TRP A 22 10.78 10.30 -0.85
N LEU A 23 10.49 10.41 -2.15
CA LEU A 23 10.80 11.62 -2.93
C LEU A 23 10.05 12.85 -2.39
N ALA A 24 8.78 12.69 -1.99
CA ALA A 24 8.01 13.78 -1.39
C ALA A 24 8.59 14.22 -0.04
N LEU A 25 9.03 13.27 0.80
CA LEU A 25 9.72 13.58 2.07
C LEU A 25 11.04 14.32 1.84
N GLN A 26 11.82 13.94 0.83
CA GLN A 26 13.06 14.64 0.50
C GLN A 26 12.79 16.08 0.05
N ARG A 27 11.78 16.28 -0.81
CA ARG A 27 11.35 17.62 -1.26
C ARG A 27 10.89 18.49 -0.10
N ASP A 28 10.12 17.93 0.83
CA ASP A 28 9.66 18.65 2.02
C ASP A 28 10.83 19.02 2.93
N ALA A 29 11.76 18.09 3.17
CA ALA A 29 12.96 18.35 3.97
C ALA A 29 13.85 19.45 3.36
N GLU A 30 14.00 19.47 2.03
CA GLU A 30 14.72 20.55 1.33
C GLU A 30 14.00 21.89 1.48
N ALA A 31 12.68 21.93 1.30
CA ALA A 31 11.88 23.14 1.46
C ALA A 31 11.98 23.71 2.89
N GLN A 32 11.94 22.85 3.91
CA GLN A 32 12.10 23.26 5.31
C GLN A 32 13.48 23.84 5.60
N ARG A 33 14.54 23.26 5.01
CA ARG A 33 15.91 23.75 5.17
C ARG A 33 16.10 25.14 4.58
N VAL A 34 15.53 25.41 3.40
CA VAL A 34 15.60 26.72 2.75
C VAL A 34 14.78 27.78 3.49
N ALA A 35 13.63 27.39 4.04
CA ALA A 35 12.75 28.31 4.76
C ALA A 35 13.18 28.61 6.20
N HIS A 36 14.20 27.90 6.75
CA HIS A 36 14.55 27.88 8.18
C HIS A 36 13.35 27.62 9.12
N ALA A 37 12.26 27.11 8.57
CA ALA A 37 11.01 26.84 9.25
C ALA A 37 10.88 25.33 9.41
N PHE A 38 11.48 24.80 10.47
CA PHE A 38 11.28 23.42 10.90
C PHE A 38 9.86 23.29 11.46
N GLY A 39 8.88 23.23 10.57
CA GLY A 39 7.49 22.97 10.95
C GLY A 39 7.40 21.61 11.63
N CYS A 40 6.65 21.53 12.73
CA CYS A 40 6.44 20.33 13.55
C CYS A 40 5.91 19.14 12.74
N GLY A 41 6.74 18.46 11.93
CA GLY A 41 6.50 17.15 11.29
C GLY A 41 5.17 16.93 10.54
N ASN A 42 4.28 17.92 10.44
CA ASN A 42 2.87 17.70 10.15
C ASN A 42 2.67 17.35 8.67
N VAL A 43 3.50 17.95 7.81
CA VAL A 43 3.54 17.63 6.37
C VAL A 43 4.12 16.22 6.16
N ALA A 44 5.25 15.89 6.79
CA ALA A 44 5.83 14.55 6.73
C ALA A 44 4.86 13.46 7.23
N MET A 45 4.14 13.72 8.32
CA MET A 45 3.10 12.83 8.82
C MET A 45 1.94 12.68 7.82
N GLY A 46 1.49 13.77 7.21
CA GLY A 46 0.49 13.76 6.15
C GLY A 46 0.93 12.93 4.92
N ILE A 47 2.18 13.09 4.47
CA ILE A 47 2.75 12.30 3.37
C ILE A 47 2.73 10.82 3.72
N MET A 48 3.21 10.43 4.91
CA MET A 48 3.23 9.03 5.33
C MET A 48 1.83 8.43 5.41
N ILE A 49 0.87 9.11 6.05
CA ILE A 49 -0.51 8.63 6.17
C ILE A 49 -1.15 8.47 4.78
N PHE A 50 -0.99 9.48 3.91
CA PHE A 50 -1.55 9.43 2.56
C PHE A 50 -0.95 8.29 1.75
N SER A 51 0.36 8.07 1.86
CA SER A 51 1.04 6.95 1.20
C SER A 51 0.54 5.59 1.69
N PHE A 52 0.28 5.42 2.99
CA PHE A 52 -0.34 4.19 3.50
C PHE A 52 -1.75 3.99 2.95
N ILE A 53 -2.60 5.04 2.94
CA ILE A 53 -3.96 4.96 2.40
C ILE A 53 -3.92 4.60 0.91
N LEU A 54 -3.06 5.26 0.13
CA LEU A 54 -2.94 5.02 -1.30
C LEU A 54 -2.43 3.60 -1.60
N SER A 55 -1.43 3.13 -0.86
CA SER A 55 -0.92 1.76 -0.99
C SER A 55 -2.00 0.72 -0.64
N GLY A 56 -2.75 0.94 0.44
CA GLY A 56 -3.88 0.10 0.84
C GLY A 56 -4.99 0.08 -0.21
N ALA A 57 -5.37 1.23 -0.77
CA ALA A 57 -6.38 1.33 -1.81
C ALA A 57 -5.97 0.59 -3.10
N LEU A 58 -4.72 0.75 -3.54
CA LEU A 58 -4.19 0.05 -4.71
C LEU A 58 -4.11 -1.47 -4.47
N SER A 59 -3.68 -1.88 -3.27
CA SER A 59 -3.70 -3.30 -2.85
C SER A 59 -5.12 -3.88 -2.84
N LEU A 60 -6.14 -3.10 -2.44
CA LEU A 60 -7.54 -3.51 -2.50
C LEU A 60 -7.98 -3.75 -3.95
N VAL A 61 -7.71 -2.82 -4.84
CA VAL A 61 -8.04 -2.94 -6.27
C VAL A 61 -7.33 -4.15 -6.88
N ALA A 62 -6.04 -4.33 -6.58
CA ALA A 62 -5.26 -5.47 -7.04
C ALA A 62 -5.85 -6.81 -6.54
N SER A 63 -6.26 -6.86 -5.28
CA SER A 63 -6.87 -8.03 -4.64
C SER A 63 -8.23 -8.37 -5.22
N VAL A 64 -9.10 -7.37 -5.45
CA VAL A 64 -10.41 -7.56 -6.07
C VAL A 64 -10.27 -8.10 -7.50
N LEU A 65 -9.34 -7.54 -8.29
CA LEU A 65 -9.06 -8.03 -9.64
C LEU A 65 -8.45 -9.44 -9.64
N GLY A 66 -7.57 -9.73 -8.69
CA GLY A 66 -6.99 -11.05 -8.46
C GLY A 66 -8.05 -12.09 -8.09
N PHE A 67 -8.96 -11.74 -7.18
CA PHE A 67 -10.07 -12.58 -6.72
C PHE A 67 -11.09 -12.83 -7.82
N ALA A 68 -11.46 -11.80 -8.59
CA ALA A 68 -12.31 -11.94 -9.76
C ALA A 68 -11.70 -12.89 -10.79
N SER A 69 -10.37 -12.83 -10.99
CA SER A 69 -9.67 -13.81 -11.84
C SER A 69 -9.63 -15.21 -11.24
N PHE A 70 -9.66 -15.35 -9.92
CA PHE A 70 -9.62 -16.63 -9.23
C PHE A 70 -10.97 -17.35 -9.27
N ARG A 71 -12.09 -16.62 -9.15
CA ARG A 71 -13.45 -17.19 -9.23
C ARG A 71 -13.76 -17.83 -10.58
N GLY A 72 -13.12 -17.39 -11.65
CA GLY A 72 -13.31 -17.93 -13.01
C GLY A 72 -12.54 -19.21 -13.32
N LEU A 73 -11.81 -19.81 -12.38
CA LEU A 73 -11.02 -21.03 -12.61
C LEU A 73 -11.85 -22.29 -12.33
N PRO A 74 -11.79 -23.32 -13.20
CA PRO A 74 -12.34 -24.63 -12.92
C PRO A 74 -11.56 -25.34 -11.80
N SER A 75 -12.23 -26.26 -11.11
CA SER A 75 -11.63 -27.16 -10.11
C SER A 75 -10.68 -28.17 -10.78
N PRO A 76 -9.54 -28.56 -10.17
CA PRO A 76 -9.03 -28.18 -8.85
C PRO A 76 -8.26 -26.85 -8.86
N ARG A 77 -8.44 -26.05 -7.81
CA ARG A 77 -7.80 -24.73 -7.71
C ARG A 77 -6.33 -24.87 -7.28
N PRO A 78 -5.38 -24.25 -7.99
CA PRO A 78 -3.97 -24.36 -7.64
C PRO A 78 -3.63 -23.54 -6.38
N GLN A 79 -2.88 -24.12 -5.45
CA GLN A 79 -2.44 -23.45 -4.20
C GLN A 79 -1.64 -22.16 -4.47
N LEU A 80 -0.85 -22.13 -5.56
CA LEU A 80 -0.11 -20.94 -5.99
C LEU A 80 -1.02 -19.71 -6.20
N ARG A 81 -2.27 -19.90 -6.66
CA ARG A 81 -3.21 -18.79 -6.84
C ARG A 81 -3.72 -18.22 -5.51
N ILE A 82 -3.80 -19.05 -4.47
CA ILE A 82 -4.18 -18.61 -3.13
C ILE A 82 -3.03 -17.77 -2.54
N LEU A 83 -1.78 -18.21 -2.74
CA LEU A 83 -0.60 -17.45 -2.33
C LEU A 83 -0.52 -16.09 -3.06
N GLU A 84 -0.78 -16.04 -4.37
CA GLU A 84 -0.86 -14.77 -5.10
C GLU A 84 -1.85 -13.80 -4.46
N LEU A 85 -3.06 -14.28 -4.12
CA LEU A 85 -4.08 -13.47 -3.45
C LEU A 85 -3.62 -12.94 -2.09
N ALA A 86 -2.92 -13.76 -1.31
CA ALA A 86 -2.36 -13.33 -0.02
C ALA A 86 -1.31 -12.23 -0.19
N VAL A 87 -0.44 -12.35 -1.19
CA VAL A 87 0.58 -11.33 -1.51
C VAL A 87 -0.07 -10.02 -1.98
N LEU A 88 -1.11 -10.09 -2.81
CA LEU A 88 -1.83 -8.90 -3.27
C LEU A 88 -2.52 -8.14 -2.12
N ALA A 89 -3.01 -8.87 -1.12
CA ALA A 89 -3.73 -8.32 0.04
C ALA A 89 -2.81 -7.90 1.20
N PHE A 90 -1.51 -8.21 1.14
CA PHE A 90 -0.61 -7.96 2.25
C PHE A 90 -0.44 -6.48 2.63
N PRO A 91 -0.34 -5.49 1.72
CA PRO A 91 -0.28 -4.07 2.11
C PRO A 91 -1.53 -3.62 2.88
N LEU A 92 -2.70 -4.11 2.47
CA LEU A 92 -3.96 -3.94 3.20
C LEU A 92 -3.89 -4.56 4.60
N LEU A 93 -3.43 -5.81 4.71
CA LEU A 93 -3.31 -6.51 5.98
C LEU A 93 -2.33 -5.79 6.91
N ALA A 94 -1.15 -5.42 6.42
CA ALA A 94 -0.14 -4.67 7.16
C ALA A 94 -0.68 -3.31 7.62
N GLY A 95 -1.35 -2.56 6.74
CA GLY A 95 -1.99 -1.30 7.09
C GLY A 95 -3.06 -1.45 8.18
N SER A 96 -3.95 -2.45 8.04
CA SER A 96 -4.99 -2.73 9.03
C SER A 96 -4.42 -3.20 10.36
N ALA A 97 -3.35 -4.00 10.36
CA ALA A 97 -2.68 -4.48 11.55
C ALA A 97 -2.00 -3.33 12.30
N CYS A 98 -1.33 -2.42 11.59
CA CYS A 98 -0.77 -1.21 12.19
C CYS A 98 -1.85 -0.36 12.87
N VAL A 99 -2.98 -0.12 12.20
CA VAL A 99 -4.10 0.61 12.79
C VAL A 99 -4.63 -0.13 14.03
N ALA A 100 -4.87 -1.44 13.93
CA ALA A 100 -5.34 -2.24 15.06
C ALA A 100 -4.36 -2.18 16.25
N LEU A 101 -3.05 -2.26 16.01
CA LEU A 101 -2.04 -2.12 17.06
C LEU A 101 -2.07 -0.73 17.71
N CYS A 102 -2.28 0.33 16.93
CA CYS A 102 -2.42 1.68 17.49
C CYS A 102 -3.67 1.83 18.37
N PHE A 103 -4.78 1.16 18.04
CA PHE A 103 -6.02 1.25 18.82
C PHE A 103 -6.06 0.29 20.02
N PHE A 104 -5.56 -0.94 19.87
CA PHE A 104 -5.64 -1.99 20.89
C PHE A 104 -4.36 -2.17 21.72
N GLY A 105 -3.21 -1.70 21.24
CA GLY A 105 -1.94 -1.76 21.97
C GLY A 105 -1.78 -0.67 23.03
N ASN A 106 -2.73 0.27 23.12
CA ASN A 106 -2.79 1.33 24.13
C ASN A 106 -3.83 1.03 25.24
N ALA A 107 -4.40 -0.18 25.28
CA ALA A 107 -5.28 -0.66 26.35
C ALA A 107 -4.48 -1.48 27.37
#